data_AF-A0A6H1NG10-F1
#
_entry.id   AF-A0A6H1NG10-F1
#
_cell.length_a   1.000
_cell.length_b   1.000
_cell.length_c   1.000
_cell.angle_alpha   90.00
_cell.angle_beta   90.00
_cell.angle_gamma   90.00
#
_symmetry.space_group_name_H-M   'P 1'
#
loop_
_entity.id
_entity.type
_entity.pdbx_description
1 polymer ?
#
loop_
_entity_poly.entity_id
_entity_poly.type
_entity_poly.pdbx_seq_one_letter_code
_entity_poly.pdbx_strand_id
1 'polypeptide(L)'
;MNGYARGFWCECWTEDLTETRQPTLRGSFDAHSAGQADRWITIALRTITPALDTRASDEAWEWLYEGRIATRRALLCSEPCTVTINQSGTRITWTDQPVLFLPLAHRRSLELPSCAYDFKLHARH
;
A
#
# COMPACT_ATOMS: atom_id res chain seq x y z
N MET A 1 -22.51 -17.45 -8.33
CA MET A 1 -21.35 -16.60 -8.67
C MET A 1 -21.09 -15.69 -7.48
N ASN A 2 -20.02 -15.94 -6.73
CA ASN A 2 -19.69 -15.14 -5.55
C ASN A 2 -19.38 -13.71 -5.99
N GLY A 3 -20.09 -12.73 -5.43
CA GLY A 3 -19.96 -11.33 -5.83
C GLY A 3 -18.63 -10.67 -5.48
N TYR A 4 -17.73 -11.39 -4.80
CA TYR A 4 -16.48 -10.87 -4.25
C TYR A 4 -15.30 -10.96 -5.23
N ALA A 5 -14.48 -9.91 -5.30
CA ALA A 5 -13.27 -9.88 -6.11
C ALA A 5 -12.03 -10.01 -5.22
N ARG A 6 -11.10 -10.90 -5.58
CA ARG A 6 -9.81 -11.01 -4.88
C ARG A 6 -8.87 -9.89 -5.31
N GLY A 7 -8.08 -9.39 -4.38
CA GLY A 7 -6.98 -8.48 -4.69
C GLY A 7 -6.16 -8.17 -3.45
N PHE A 8 -5.53 -7.00 -3.40
CA PHE A 8 -4.63 -6.59 -2.35
C PHE A 8 -4.97 -5.18 -1.88
N TRP A 9 -5.00 -5.01 -0.55
CA TRP A 9 -5.01 -3.71 0.10
C TRP A 9 -3.55 -3.30 0.32
N CYS A 10 -3.11 -2.30 -0.44
CA CYS A 10 -1.74 -1.82 -0.42
C CYS A 10 -1.65 -0.54 0.41
N GLU A 11 -0.68 -0.45 1.31
CA GLU A 11 -0.45 0.76 2.11
C GLU A 11 1.03 1.15 2.12
N CYS A 12 1.29 2.43 2.32
CA CYS A 12 2.61 2.98 2.57
C CYS A 12 2.60 3.77 3.88
N TRP A 13 3.50 3.40 4.78
CA TRP A 13 3.63 3.97 6.11
C TRP A 13 5.02 4.59 6.26
N THR A 14 5.10 5.69 7.02
CA THR A 14 6.38 6.27 7.45
C THR A 14 6.44 6.36 8.96
N GLU A 15 7.51 5.86 9.55
CA GLU A 15 7.80 5.90 10.98
C GLU A 15 9.09 6.68 11.21
N ASP A 16 9.07 7.66 12.11
CA ASP A 16 10.28 8.32 12.59
C ASP A 16 10.90 7.45 13.69
N LEU A 17 12.13 6.96 13.47
CA LEU A 17 12.85 6.10 14.40
C LEU A 17 13.61 6.89 15.48
N THR A 18 13.67 8.21 15.37
CA THR A 18 14.34 9.10 16.33
C THR A 18 13.38 9.62 17.39
N GLU A 19 12.08 9.62 17.08
CA GLU A 19 11.01 10.04 17.98
C GLU A 19 10.06 8.88 18.30
N THR A 20 9.45 8.89 19.48
CA THR A 20 8.39 7.93 19.83
C THR A 20 7.04 8.41 19.28
N ARG A 21 6.91 8.46 17.95
CA ARG A 21 5.67 8.80 17.25
C ARG A 21 5.03 7.57 16.62
N GLN A 22 3.71 7.60 16.47
CA GLN A 22 3.01 6.56 15.71
C GLN A 22 3.35 6.66 14.22
N PRO A 23 3.44 5.52 13.51
CA PRO A 23 3.60 5.51 12.06
C PRO A 23 2.48 6.31 11.38
N THR A 24 2.86 7.11 10.39
CA THR A 24 1.93 7.93 9.61
C THR A 24 1.64 7.26 8.28
N LEU A 25 0.35 7.04 7.96
CA LEU A 25 -0.07 6.56 6.65
C LEU A 25 0.18 7.63 5.59
N ARG A 26 0.89 7.27 4.52
CA ARG A 26 1.23 8.17 3.40
C ARG A 26 0.41 7.90 2.15
N GLY A 27 -0.12 6.69 2.01
CA GLY A 27 -1.00 6.34 0.91
C GLY A 27 -1.58 4.95 1.03
N SER A 28 -2.73 4.76 0.40
CA SER A 28 -3.42 3.48 0.28
C SER A 28 -3.84 3.26 -1.18
N PHE A 29 -3.85 2.01 -1.63
CA PHE A 29 -4.23 1.66 -3.00
C PHE A 29 -4.92 0.29 -3.06
N ASP A 30 -6.04 0.23 -3.78
CA ASP A 30 -6.78 -1.00 -4.04
C ASP A 30 -6.22 -1.70 -5.30
N ALA A 31 -5.41 -2.73 -5.12
CA ALA A 31 -4.87 -3.50 -6.23
C ALA A 31 -5.75 -4.70 -6.57
N HIS A 32 -6.31 -4.74 -7.78
CA HIS A 32 -7.15 -5.84 -8.26
C HIS A 32 -6.35 -6.98 -8.92
N SER A 33 -5.01 -6.93 -8.84
CA SER A 33 -4.13 -8.02 -9.30
C SER A 33 -2.76 -7.93 -8.63
N ALA A 34 -2.05 -9.05 -8.56
CA ALA A 34 -0.67 -9.11 -8.09
C ALA A 34 0.25 -8.15 -8.88
N GLY A 35 0.02 -7.99 -10.19
CA GLY A 35 0.79 -7.07 -11.02
C GLY A 35 0.54 -5.59 -10.71
N GLN A 36 -0.67 -5.22 -10.25
CA GLN A 36 -0.97 -3.87 -9.80
C GLN A 36 -0.29 -3.56 -8.46
N ALA A 37 -0.32 -4.49 -7.50
CA ALA A 37 0.35 -4.35 -6.21
C ALA A 37 1.88 -4.23 -6.38
N ASP A 38 2.50 -5.14 -7.15
CA ASP A 38 3.93 -5.06 -7.50
C ASP A 38 4.32 -3.72 -8.15
N ARG A 39 3.48 -3.24 -9.08
CA ARG A 39 3.74 -1.99 -9.80
C ARG A 39 3.57 -0.77 -8.91
N TRP A 40 2.66 -0.79 -7.94
CA TRP A 40 2.45 0.29 -6.98
C TRP A 40 3.75 0.58 -6.20
N ILE A 41 4.36 -0.45 -5.60
CA ILE A 41 5.63 -0.32 -4.87
C ILE A 41 6.76 0.09 -5.83
N THR A 42 6.83 -0.54 -7.01
CA THR A 42 7.88 -0.25 -8.00
C THR A 42 7.87 1.21 -8.45
N ILE A 43 6.69 1.78 -8.70
CA ILE A 43 6.56 3.19 -9.09
C ILE A 43 7.00 4.09 -7.94
N ALA A 44 6.51 3.84 -6.72
CA ALA A 44 6.86 4.64 -5.55
C ALA A 44 8.37 4.68 -5.33
N LEU A 45 9.04 3.52 -5.32
CA LEU A 45 10.48 3.42 -5.13
C LEU A 45 11.24 4.17 -6.23
N ARG A 46 10.96 3.91 -7.52
CA ARG A 46 11.62 4.60 -8.63
C ARG A 46 11.47 6.12 -8.57
N THR A 47 10.33 6.61 -8.08
CA THR A 47 10.08 8.04 -7.92
C THR A 47 10.91 8.65 -6.80
N ILE A 48 11.07 7.98 -5.67
CA ILE A 48 11.76 8.56 -4.50
C ILE A 48 13.27 8.27 -4.46
N THR A 49 13.75 7.21 -5.12
CA THR A 49 15.17 6.79 -5.08
C THR A 49 16.15 7.94 -5.33
N PRO A 50 15.96 8.86 -6.30
CA PRO A 50 16.90 9.96 -6.52
C PRO A 50 17.03 10.96 -5.36
N ALA A 51 16.07 10.97 -4.43
CA ALA A 51 16.05 11.83 -3.25
C ALA A 51 16.49 11.11 -1.96
N LEU A 52 16.75 9.80 -2.03
CA LEU A 52 17.23 9.02 -0.90
C LEU A 52 18.73 9.25 -0.65
N ASP A 53 19.16 9.01 0.59
CA ASP A 53 20.58 8.92 0.91
C ASP A 53 21.20 7.69 0.23
N THR A 54 22.53 7.64 0.13
CA THR A 54 23.24 6.59 -0.62
C THR A 54 22.84 5.19 -0.16
N ARG A 55 22.74 4.97 1.15
CA ARG A 55 22.38 3.67 1.71
C ARG A 55 20.95 3.29 1.35
N ALA A 56 19.99 4.19 1.56
CA ALA A 56 18.59 3.94 1.24
C ALA A 56 18.36 3.76 -0.27
N SER A 57 19.12 4.47 -1.10
CA SER A 57 19.13 4.28 -2.55
C SER A 57 19.63 2.88 -2.91
N ASP A 58 20.69 2.39 -2.27
CA ASP A 58 21.20 1.02 -2.50
C ASP A 58 20.16 -0.03 -2.08
N GLU A 59 19.54 0.11 -0.90
CA GLU A 59 18.43 -0.75 -0.44
C GLU A 59 17.27 -0.76 -1.46
N ALA A 60 16.92 0.42 -2.00
CA ALA A 60 15.86 0.54 -3.00
C ALA A 60 16.21 -0.14 -4.34
N TRP A 61 17.46 -0.01 -4.79
CA TRP A 61 17.93 -0.66 -6.02
C TRP A 61 18.01 -2.18 -5.86
N GLU A 62 18.52 -2.67 -4.73
CA GLU A 62 18.55 -4.10 -4.41
C GLU A 62 17.14 -4.70 -4.50
N TRP A 63 16.15 -4.03 -3.89
CA TRP A 63 14.77 -4.48 -4.02
C TRP A 63 14.27 -4.43 -5.47
N LEU A 64 14.50 -3.33 -6.19
CA LEU A 64 14.02 -3.14 -7.57
C LEU A 64 14.53 -4.22 -8.55
N TYR A 65 15.75 -4.72 -8.34
CA TYR A 65 16.38 -5.72 -9.21
C TYR A 65 16.22 -7.16 -8.71
N GLU A 66 16.40 -7.40 -7.42
CA GLU A 66 16.47 -8.75 -6.84
C GLU A 66 15.22 -9.06 -6.02
N GLY A 67 14.84 -8.17 -5.10
CA GLY A 67 13.72 -8.37 -4.18
C GLY A 67 12.35 -8.45 -4.87
N ARG A 68 12.16 -7.74 -5.97
CA ARG A 68 10.90 -7.66 -6.71
C ARG A 68 10.39 -9.02 -7.19
N ILE A 69 11.30 -9.92 -7.61
CA ILE A 69 10.92 -11.26 -8.07
C ILE A 69 10.30 -12.06 -6.92
N ALA A 70 10.88 -11.96 -5.73
CA ALA A 70 10.35 -12.62 -4.53
C ALA A 70 8.99 -12.03 -4.13
N THR A 71 8.86 -10.70 -4.10
CA THR A 71 7.59 -10.03 -3.83
C THR A 71 6.51 -10.46 -4.82
N ARG A 72 6.80 -10.46 -6.12
CA ARG A 72 5.85 -10.87 -7.15
C ARG A 72 5.41 -12.33 -6.99
N ARG A 73 6.32 -13.24 -6.59
CA ARG A 73 5.99 -14.64 -6.30
C ARG A 73 5.06 -14.75 -5.10
N ALA A 74 5.35 -14.07 -3.99
CA ALA A 74 4.49 -14.04 -2.80
C ALA A 74 3.07 -13.54 -3.14
N LEU A 75 2.98 -12.43 -3.89
CA LEU A 75 1.69 -11.88 -4.35
C LEU A 75 0.93 -12.87 -5.24
N LEU A 76 1.59 -13.60 -6.14
CA LEU A 76 0.94 -14.63 -6.95
C LEU A 76 0.40 -15.79 -6.09
N CYS A 77 1.05 -16.09 -4.97
CA CYS A 77 0.59 -17.04 -3.97
C CYS A 77 -0.48 -16.47 -3.02
N SER A 78 -0.91 -15.21 -3.21
CA SER A 78 -1.80 -14.49 -2.29
C SER A 78 -1.25 -14.40 -0.86
N GLU A 79 0.07 -14.29 -0.73
CA GLU A 79 0.74 -14.09 0.54
C GLU A 79 0.89 -12.59 0.85
N PRO A 80 0.76 -12.17 2.12
CA PRO A 80 1.11 -10.83 2.53
C PRO A 80 2.57 -10.52 2.22
N CYS A 81 2.83 -9.32 1.69
CA CYS A 81 4.20 -8.88 1.42
C CYS A 81 4.52 -7.58 2.17
N THR A 82 5.80 -7.38 2.45
CA THR A 82 6.29 -6.15 3.09
C THR A 82 7.63 -5.76 2.48
N VAL A 83 7.77 -4.47 2.17
CA VAL A 83 9.00 -3.87 1.66
C VAL A 83 9.33 -2.70 2.54
N THR A 84 10.58 -2.60 2.99
CA THR A 84 11.01 -1.55 3.92
C THR A 84 12.29 -0.91 3.43
N ILE A 85 12.36 0.42 3.50
CA ILE A 85 13.55 1.23 3.22
C ILE A 85 13.82 2.12 4.43
N ASN A 86 15.08 2.24 4.85
CA ASN A 86 15.46 3.09 5.98
C ASN A 86 16.24 4.32 5.49
N GLN A 87 15.62 5.49 5.56
CA GLN A 87 16.17 6.78 5.11
C GLN A 87 16.47 7.67 6.32
N SER A 88 17.75 7.91 6.64
CA SER A 88 18.17 8.93 7.61
C SER A 88 17.33 9.02 8.91
N GLY A 89 16.99 7.87 9.52
CA GLY A 89 16.17 7.80 10.74
C GLY A 89 14.66 7.72 10.51
N THR A 90 14.18 7.76 9.26
CA THR A 90 12.80 7.45 8.88
C THR A 90 12.72 6.07 8.24
N ARG A 91 11.81 5.22 8.71
CA ARG A 91 11.47 3.96 8.09
C ARG A 91 10.26 4.14 7.18
N ILE A 92 10.40 3.76 5.91
CA ILE A 92 9.29 3.72 4.95
C ILE A 92 8.94 2.26 4.72
N THR A 93 7.67 1.89 4.93
CA THR A 93 7.20 0.52 4.81
C THR A 93 6.00 0.45 3.89
N TRP A 94 6.09 -0.38 2.85
CA TRP A 94 4.98 -0.78 2.02
C TRP A 94 4.48 -2.14 2.45
N THR A 95 3.16 -2.29 2.58
CA THR A 95 2.49 -3.56 2.87
C THR A 95 1.47 -3.86 1.78
N ASP A 96 1.46 -5.10 1.29
CA ASP A 96 0.39 -5.59 0.42
C ASP A 96 -0.31 -6.74 1.12
N GLN A 97 -1.56 -6.52 1.55
CA GLN A 97 -2.36 -7.52 2.25
C GLN A 97 -3.39 -8.14 1.30
N PRO A 98 -3.47 -9.47 1.18
CA PRO A 98 -4.49 -10.13 0.37
C PRO A 98 -5.87 -9.90 0.98
N VAL A 99 -6.83 -9.44 0.17
CA VAL A 99 -8.20 -9.11 0.62
C VAL A 99 -9.26 -9.61 -0.36
N LEU A 100 -10.49 -9.71 0.13
CA LEU A 100 -11.69 -9.89 -0.67
C LEU A 100 -12.44 -8.55 -0.75
N PHE A 101 -12.40 -7.93 -1.92
CA PHE A 101 -13.21 -6.77 -2.21
C PHE A 101 -14.67 -7.18 -2.31
N LEU A 102 -15.49 -6.60 -1.45
CA LEU A 102 -16.93 -6.83 -1.48
C LEU A 102 -17.57 -5.94 -2.54
N PRO A 103 -18.46 -6.48 -3.39
CA PRO A 103 -19.26 -5.64 -4.24
C PRO A 103 -20.14 -4.84 -3.29
N LEU A 104 -19.98 -3.53 -3.27
CA LEU A 104 -20.94 -2.69 -2.59
C LEU A 104 -22.26 -2.87 -3.33
N ALA A 105 -23.18 -3.63 -2.72
CA ALA A 105 -24.55 -3.70 -3.20
C ALA A 105 -25.03 -2.24 -3.30
N HIS A 106 -25.26 -1.78 -4.54
CA HIS A 106 -25.79 -0.45 -4.88
C HIS A 106 -24.77 0.68 -5.21
N ARG A 107 -23.48 0.40 -5.46
CA ARG A 107 -22.60 1.34 -6.21
C ARG A 107 -22.38 0.87 -7.64
N ARG A 108 -23.45 0.69 -8.40
CA ARG A 108 -23.34 0.73 -9.87
C ARG A 108 -23.39 2.20 -10.25
N SER A 109 -22.22 2.77 -10.56
CA SER A 109 -22.01 4.14 -11.09
C SER A 109 -22.47 5.31 -10.20
N LEU A 110 -21.50 5.92 -9.51
CA LEU A 110 -21.41 7.34 -9.09
C LEU A 110 -22.51 7.97 -8.21
N GLU A 111 -23.69 7.38 -8.03
CA GLU A 111 -24.69 7.93 -7.11
C GLU A 111 -24.65 7.20 -5.77
N LEU A 112 -24.26 7.94 -4.73
CA LEU A 112 -24.41 7.48 -3.37
C LEU A 112 -25.90 7.56 -2.99
N PRO A 113 -26.45 6.59 -2.25
CA PRO A 113 -27.80 6.74 -1.70
C PRO A 113 -27.85 8.00 -0.84
N SER A 114 -29.00 8.68 -0.79
CA SER A 114 -29.14 9.95 -0.06
C SER A 114 -28.63 9.89 1.38
N CYS A 115 -28.84 8.75 2.05
CA CYS A 115 -28.38 8.48 3.41
C CYS A 115 -26.85 8.53 3.59
N ALA A 116 -26.06 8.38 2.52
CA ALA A 116 -24.60 8.51 2.59
C ALA A 116 -24.16 9.95 2.87
N TYR A 117 -24.97 10.94 2.48
CA TYR A 117 -24.73 12.35 2.79
C TYR A 117 -25.21 12.75 4.20
N ASP A 118 -26.06 11.92 4.80
CA ASP A 118 -26.56 12.13 6.16
C ASP A 118 -25.56 11.69 7.24
N PHE A 119 -24.48 11.00 6.86
CA PHE A 119 -23.42 10.62 7.79
C PHE A 119 -22.67 11.86 8.28
N LYS A 120 -23.04 12.36 9.45
CA LYS A 120 -22.27 13.38 10.16
C LYS A 120 -21.17 12.68 10.95
N LEU A 121 -19.92 12.97 10.61
CA LEU A 121 -18.78 12.59 11.44
C LEU A 121 -19.01 13.18 12.83
N HIS A 122 -19.32 12.33 13.81
CA HIS A 122 -19.33 12.76 15.20
C HIS A 122 -17.88 13.01 15.59
N ALA A 123 -17.48 14.29 15.62
CA ALA A 123 -16.23 14.70 16.24
C ALA A 123 -16.29 14.25 17.71
N ARG A 124 -15.49 13.26 18.08
CA ARG A 124 -15.26 12.93 19.48
C ARG A 124 -14.45 14.08 20.07
N HIS A 125 -15.07 14.80 21.00
CA HIS A 125 -14.41 15.69 21.95
C HIS A 125 -13.67 14.89 23.02
#